data_AF-A0A8I0MSM2-F1
#
_entry.id   AF-A0A8I0MSM2-F1
#
_cell.length_a   1.000
_cell.length_b   1.000
_cell.length_c   1.000
_cell.angle_alpha   90.00
_cell.angle_beta   90.00
_cell.angle_gamma   90.00
#
_symmetry.space_group_name_H-M   'P 1'
#
loop_
_entity.id
_entity.type
_entity.pdbx_description
1 polymer ?
#
loop_
_entity_poly.entity_id
_entity_poly.type
_entity_poly.pdbx_seq_one_letter_code
_entity_poly.pdbx_strand_id
1 'polypeptide(L)'
;MSLETAYIKSGRNTIIHKEKKLDLVIVNGEAHPKIMVTANGLVPFKEELPRNRREAKERYLEVVHVASVDVFGEVKRLLFIQALDGREYKVDYSKVGTKLFVRIHQESYL
;
A
#
# COMPACT_ATOMS: atom_id res chain seq x y z
N MET A 1 -0.30 20.53 14.71
CA MET A 1 0.32 20.06 13.45
C MET A 1 -0.37 18.76 13.08
N SER A 2 -1.28 18.77 12.10
CA SER A 2 -1.80 17.52 11.55
C SER A 2 -0.63 16.79 10.91
N LEU A 3 -0.22 15.67 11.52
CA LEU A 3 0.71 14.74 10.89
C LEU A 3 -0.04 14.09 9.72
N GLU A 4 -0.06 14.74 8.56
CA GLU A 4 -0.64 14.15 7.36
C GLU A 4 0.03 12.81 7.08
N THR A 5 -0.79 11.79 6.81
CA THR A 5 -0.35 10.47 6.36
C THR A 5 0.21 10.55 4.95
N ALA A 6 1.14 9.66 4.59
CA ALA A 6 1.72 9.53 3.25
C ALA A 6 0.73 9.01 2.18
N TYR A 7 -0.52 8.76 2.57
CA TYR A 7 -1.56 8.22 1.71
C TYR A 7 -2.93 8.86 1.97
N ILE A 8 -3.80 8.72 0.97
CA ILE A 8 -5.23 9.04 1.02
C ILE A 8 -6.01 7.74 0.80
N LYS A 9 -7.15 7.61 1.46
CA LYS A 9 -8.11 6.54 1.19
C LYS A 9 -9.15 7.06 0.21
N SER A 10 -9.46 6.27 -0.80
CA SER A 10 -10.52 6.57 -1.76
C SER A 10 -11.48 5.39 -1.86
N GLY A 11 -12.77 5.68 -1.84
CA GLY A 11 -13.82 4.66 -1.87
C GLY A 11 -13.67 3.59 -0.78
N ARG A 12 -13.94 2.32 -1.15
CA ARG A 12 -14.00 1.19 -0.20
C ARG A 12 -12.74 0.34 -0.13
N ASN A 13 -11.82 0.51 -1.08
CA ASN A 13 -10.66 -0.37 -1.24
C ASN A 13 -9.50 0.27 -2.04
N THR A 14 -9.49 1.60 -2.21
CA THR A 14 -8.43 2.30 -2.92
C THR A 14 -7.54 3.07 -1.95
N ILE A 15 -6.23 2.89 -2.08
CA ILE A 15 -5.21 3.66 -1.37
C ILE A 15 -4.41 4.44 -2.42
N ILE A 16 -4.29 5.75 -2.23
CA ILE A 16 -3.54 6.65 -3.10
C ILE A 16 -2.32 7.12 -2.35
N HIS A 17 -1.13 6.80 -2.85
CA HIS A 17 0.12 7.29 -2.27
C HIS A 17 0.37 8.73 -2.71
N LYS A 18 0.68 9.64 -1.76
CA LYS A 18 0.82 11.08 -2.01
C LYS A 18 2.13 11.71 -1.54
N GLU A 19 3.03 10.97 -0.90
CA GLU A 19 4.29 11.50 -0.36
C GLU A 19 5.49 10.84 -1.03
N LYS A 20 6.32 11.61 -1.72
CA LYS A 20 7.47 11.07 -2.47
C LYS A 20 8.66 10.68 -1.58
N LYS A 21 8.72 11.20 -0.35
CA LYS A 21 9.84 10.98 0.58
C LYS A 21 9.76 9.68 1.35
N LEU A 22 8.63 8.99 1.32
CA LEU A 22 8.38 7.79 2.09
C LEU A 22 7.82 6.71 1.17
N ASP A 23 8.30 5.49 1.29
CA ASP A 23 7.64 4.34 0.67
C ASP A 23 6.47 3.86 1.55
N LEU A 24 5.40 3.39 0.93
CA LEU A 24 4.19 2.95 1.63
C LEU A 24 4.15 1.43 1.75
N VAL A 25 4.19 0.89 2.98
CA VAL A 25 4.08 -0.55 3.24
C VAL A 25 2.64 -0.92 3.53
N ILE A 26 2.01 -1.67 2.63
CA ILE A 26 0.63 -2.16 2.75
C ILE A 26 0.61 -3.50 3.48
N VAL A 27 -0.10 -3.53 4.61
CA VAL A 27 -0.33 -4.71 5.43
C VAL A 27 -1.80 -5.07 5.42
N ASN A 28 -2.15 -6.11 4.66
CA ASN A 28 -3.52 -6.61 4.53
C ASN A 28 -3.78 -7.80 5.46
N GLY A 29 -3.68 -7.59 6.77
CA GLY A 29 -3.69 -8.69 7.74
C GLY A 29 -2.38 -9.48 7.76
N GLU A 30 -2.28 -10.44 8.67
CA GLU A 30 -1.02 -11.14 8.97
C GLU A 30 -0.69 -12.23 7.95
N ALA A 31 -1.70 -12.94 7.43
CA ALA A 31 -1.54 -14.09 6.55
C ALA A 31 -1.27 -13.72 5.08
N HIS A 32 -1.46 -12.46 4.70
CA HIS A 32 -1.29 -12.00 3.33
C HIS A 32 0.11 -11.43 3.07
N PRO A 33 0.64 -11.59 1.84
CA PRO A 33 1.92 -10.98 1.47
C PRO A 33 1.85 -9.46 1.58
N LYS A 34 2.90 -8.86 2.12
CA LYS A 34 3.02 -7.40 2.27
C LYS A 34 3.59 -6.80 0.99
N ILE A 35 3.13 -5.60 0.66
CA ILE A 35 3.52 -4.90 -0.57
C ILE A 35 4.09 -3.55 -0.18
N MET A 36 5.20 -3.15 -0.80
CA MET A 36 5.74 -1.80 -0.71
C MET A 36 5.43 -1.05 -1.98
N VAL A 37 4.85 0.14 -1.84
CA VAL A 37 4.59 1.09 -2.91
C VAL A 37 5.73 2.09 -2.90
N THR A 38 6.46 2.13 -4.00
CA THR A 38 7.62 3.02 -4.18
C THR A 38 7.29 4.12 -5.19
N ALA A 39 8.23 5.04 -5.38
CA ALA A 39 8.17 6.02 -6.46
C ALA A 39 8.03 5.38 -7.86
N ASN A 40 8.48 4.13 -8.05
CA ASN A 40 8.54 3.45 -9.34
C ASN A 40 7.50 2.31 -9.50
N GLY A 41 6.56 2.19 -8.56
CA GLY A 41 5.55 1.14 -8.56
C GLY A 41 5.65 0.18 -7.37
N LEU A 42 5.10 -1.02 -7.52
CA LEU A 42 4.94 -1.98 -6.42
C LEU A 42 6.06 -3.03 -6.39
N VAL A 43 6.59 -3.30 -5.20
CA VAL A 43 7.55 -4.37 -4.94
C VAL A 43 7.11 -5.23 -3.74
N PRO A 44 7.48 -6.52 -3.68
CA PRO A 44 7.23 -7.34 -2.50
C PRO A 44 7.98 -6.81 -1.28
N PHE A 45 7.31 -6.68 -0.14
CA PHE A 45 7.95 -6.33 1.13
C PHE A 45 8.27 -7.60 1.91
N LYS A 46 9.56 -7.94 2.03
CA LYS A 46 10.04 -9.18 2.69
C LYS A 46 10.71 -8.94 4.04
N GLU A 47 10.96 -7.68 4.39
CA GLU A 47 11.59 -7.30 5.63
C GLU A 47 10.63 -7.40 6.82
N GLU A 48 11.18 -7.37 8.03
CA GLU A 48 10.37 -7.21 9.23
C GLU A 48 9.70 -5.83 9.25
N LEU A 49 8.45 -5.81 9.74
CA LEU A 49 7.74 -4.56 9.95
C LEU A 49 8.43 -3.74 11.04
N PRO A 50 8.54 -2.42 10.87
CA PRO A 50 9.05 -1.56 11.92
C PRO A 50 8.16 -1.67 13.17
N ARG A 51 8.76 -1.68 14.36
CA ARG A 51 8.06 -1.88 15.64
C ARG A 51 7.17 -0.71 16.01
N ASN A 52 7.47 0.48 15.49
CA ASN A 52 6.73 1.70 15.75
C ASN A 52 6.91 2.74 14.62
N ARG A 53 6.14 3.83 14.70
CA ARG A 53 6.16 4.91 13.71
C ARG A 53 7.51 5.61 13.59
N ARG A 54 8.31 5.67 14.66
CA ARG A 54 9.62 6.31 14.65
C ARG A 54 10.60 5.48 13.82
N GLU A 55 10.68 4.18 14.08
CA GLU A 55 11.51 3.25 13.31
C GLU A 55 11.10 3.21 11.83
N ALA A 56 9.79 3.24 11.55
CA ALA A 56 9.29 3.34 10.18
C ALA A 56 9.86 4.58 9.47
N LYS A 57 9.81 5.75 10.12
CA LYS A 57 10.34 7.01 9.57
C LYS A 57 11.86 7.00 9.41
N GLU A 58 12.59 6.39 10.33
CA GLU A 58 14.06 6.22 10.21
C GLU A 58 14.42 5.35 8.99
N ARG A 59 13.51 4.45 8.58
CA ARG A 59 13.61 3.63 7.36
C ARG A 59 12.97 4.28 6.13
N TYR A 60 12.50 5.52 6.21
CA TYR A 60 11.72 6.20 5.15
C TYR A 60 10.46 5.43 4.73
N LEU A 61 9.80 4.77 5.68
CA LEU A 61 8.58 4.00 5.46
C LEU A 61 7.37 4.64 6.17
N GLU A 62 6.20 4.47 5.58
CA GLU A 62 4.92 4.58 6.26
C GLU A 62 4.14 3.27 6.13
N VAL A 63 3.72 2.71 7.27
CA VAL A 63 3.00 1.43 7.31
C VAL A 63 1.49 1.67 7.35
N VAL A 64 0.75 1.02 6.46
CA VAL A 64 -0.70 1.09 6.37
C VAL A 64 -1.30 -0.27 6.69
N HIS A 65 -1.98 -0.35 7.83
CA HIS A 65 -2.74 -1.52 8.23
C HIS A 65 -4.16 -1.43 7.65
N VAL A 66 -4.41 -2.15 6.55
CA VAL A 66 -5.66 -2.12 5.78
C VAL A 66 -6.88 -2.45 6.64
N ALA A 67 -6.73 -3.42 7.54
CA ALA A 67 -7.77 -3.89 8.44
C ALA A 67 -8.01 -2.99 9.66
N SER A 68 -7.19 -1.95 9.87
CA SER A 68 -7.46 -0.97 10.92
C SER A 68 -8.76 -0.21 10.63
N VAL A 69 -9.54 0.09 11.67
CA VAL A 69 -10.77 0.89 11.60
C VAL A 69 -10.52 2.25 10.94
N ASP A 70 -9.34 2.83 11.19
CA ASP A 70 -8.94 4.11 10.60
C ASP A 70 -8.62 4.02 9.11
N VAL A 71 -8.50 2.80 8.55
CA VAL A 71 -8.28 2.56 7.13
C VAL A 71 -9.56 2.05 6.47
N PHE A 72 -9.83 0.74 6.52
CA PHE A 72 -11.08 0.17 6.00
C PHE A 72 -11.81 -0.73 6.99
N GLY A 73 -11.24 -1.03 8.16
CA GLY A 73 -11.85 -1.87 9.20
C GLY A 73 -11.90 -3.36 8.91
N GLU A 74 -11.40 -3.81 7.75
CA GLU A 74 -11.42 -5.22 7.36
C GLU A 74 -10.26 -5.56 6.41
N VAL A 75 -9.87 -6.84 6.40
CA VAL A 75 -8.97 -7.39 5.39
C VAL A 75 -9.67 -7.35 4.04
N LYS A 76 -8.96 -6.91 3.00
CA LYS A 76 -9.53 -6.78 1.66
C LYS A 76 -9.09 -7.93 0.78
N ARG A 77 -10.05 -8.57 0.11
CA ARG A 77 -9.74 -9.49 -0.99
C ARG A 77 -9.11 -8.75 -2.17
N LEU A 78 -9.59 -7.55 -2.45
CA LEU A 78 -9.18 -6.76 -3.60
C LEU A 78 -8.86 -5.33 -3.18
N LEU A 79 -7.64 -4.88 -3.48
CA LEU A 79 -7.19 -3.50 -3.28
C LEU A 79 -6.83 -2.86 -4.61
N PHE A 80 -7.06 -1.56 -4.70
CA PHE A 80 -6.50 -0.69 -5.73
C PHE A 80 -5.47 0.23 -5.07
N ILE A 81 -4.30 0.33 -5.69
CA ILE A 81 -3.18 1.12 -5.16
C ILE A 81 -2.72 2.05 -6.27
N GLN A 82 -2.98 3.33 -6.12
CA GLN A 82 -2.41 4.34 -6.99
C GLN A 82 -1.03 4.72 -6.46
N ALA A 83 0.00 4.39 -7.23
CA ALA A 83 1.39 4.71 -6.91
C ALA A 83 1.80 6.06 -7.49
N LEU A 84 3.01 6.49 -7.16
CA LEU A 84 3.56 7.78 -7.59
C LEU A 84 4.05 7.78 -9.05
N ASP A 85 4.12 6.61 -9.68
CA ASP A 85 4.50 6.40 -11.09
C ASP A 85 3.34 6.69 -12.07
N GLY A 86 2.21 7.19 -11.58
CA GLY A 86 1.02 7.47 -12.38
C GLY A 86 0.18 6.24 -12.72
N ARG A 87 0.52 5.07 -12.19
CA ARG A 87 -0.24 3.83 -12.40
C ARG A 87 -1.11 3.49 -11.20
N GLU A 88 -2.27 2.91 -11.50
CA GLU A 88 -3.08 2.24 -10.49
C GLU A 88 -2.93 0.73 -10.64
N TYR A 89 -2.57 0.08 -9.55
CA TYR A 89 -2.37 -1.35 -9.46
C TYR A 89 -3.58 -2.02 -8.82
N LYS A 90 -4.07 -3.07 -9.46
CA LYS A 90 -5.02 -4.02 -8.88
C LYS A 90 -4.24 -5.11 -8.14
N VAL A 91 -4.51 -5.26 -6.85
CA VAL A 91 -3.96 -6.32 -5.99
C VAL A 91 -5.08 -7.25 -5.54
N ASP A 92 -5.11 -8.48 -6.07
CA ASP A 92 -6.13 -9.49 -5.75
C ASP A 92 -5.53 -10.59 -4.86
N TYR A 93 -5.75 -10.48 -3.55
CA TYR A 93 -5.26 -11.43 -2.54
C TYR A 93 -5.84 -12.83 -2.67
N SER A 94 -6.88 -13.05 -3.49
CA SER A 94 -7.32 -14.41 -3.84
C SER A 94 -6.48 -15.09 -4.93
N LYS A 95 -5.50 -14.38 -5.50
CA LYS A 95 -4.63 -14.81 -6.60
C LYS A 95 -3.15 -14.85 -6.24
N VAL A 96 -2.81 -14.81 -4.95
CA VAL A 96 -1.44 -14.91 -4.43
C VAL A 96 -0.73 -16.13 -5.05
N GLY A 97 0.54 -15.95 -5.44
CA GLY A 97 1.34 -16.97 -6.12
C GLY A 97 1.14 -17.07 -7.63
N THR A 98 0.24 -16.26 -8.21
CA THR A 98 -0.01 -16.23 -9.66
C THR A 98 0.35 -14.87 -10.27
N LYS A 99 0.48 -14.83 -11.61
CA LYS A 99 0.66 -13.58 -12.36
C LYS A 99 -0.54 -12.62 -12.28
N LEU A 100 -1.68 -13.10 -11.75
CA LEU A 100 -2.89 -12.29 -11.55
C LEU A 100 -2.93 -11.62 -10.18
N PHE A 101 -1.95 -11.88 -9.31
CA PHE A 101 -1.90 -11.28 -7.98
C PHE A 101 -1.80 -9.76 -8.02
N VAL A 102 -0.86 -9.23 -8.82
CA VAL A 102 -0.66 -7.80 -9.03
C VAL A 102 -0.70 -7.52 -10.52
N ARG A 103 -1.53 -6.56 -10.91
CA ARG A 103 -1.64 -6.09 -12.30
C ARG A 103 -1.81 -4.59 -12.34
N ILE A 104 -1.34 -3.98 -13.42
CA ILE A 104 -1.73 -2.60 -13.75
C ILE A 104 -3.23 -2.63 -14.13
N HIS A 105 -4.03 -1.83 -13.44
CA HIS A 105 -5.44 -1.63 -13.70
C HIS A 105 -5.68 -0.49 -14.68
N GLN A 106 -5.01 0.65 -14.44
CA GLN A 106 -5.10 1.86 -15.24
C GLN A 106 -3.72 2.54 -15.27
N GLU A 107 -3.44 3.22 -16.37
CA GLU A 107 -2.31 4.14 -16.49
C GLU A 107 -2.89 5.54 -16.72
N SER A 108 -2.48 6.50 -15.90
CA SER A 108 -2.87 7.90 -16.12
C SER A 108 -2.05 8.45 -17.28
N TYR A 109 -2.72 8.90 -18.35
CA TYR A 109 -2.11 9.61 -19.48
C TYR A 109 -1.82 11.09 -19.15
N LEU A 110 -1.13 11.36 -18.03
CA LEU A 110 -0.67 12.71 -17.73
C LEU A 110 0.65 12.99 -18.45
#